data_AF-W9TAQ0-F1
#
_entry.id   AF-W9TAQ0-F1
#
_cell.length_a   1.000
_cell.length_b   1.000
_cell.length_c   1.000
_cell.angle_alpha   90.00
_cell.angle_beta   90.00
_cell.angle_gamma   90.00
#
_symmetry.space_group_name_H-M   'P 1'
#
loop_
_entity.id
_entity.type
_entity.pdbx_description
1 polymer ?
#
loop_
_entity_poly.entity_id
_entity_poly.type
_entity_poly.pdbx_seq_one_letter_code
_entity_poly.pdbx_strand_id
1 'polypeptide(L)'
;MLLRLRELAVRVDDWPLDGKGFALLEAGLGRSYREGRRDLARAQREPSDECLHEWRKRVKDQWYHSQLLAPCWPGMFDCRCRLLKRLADDLGDDHDLAMMHRLLETEPALFGEPATCERIASLIEARRAELQASAFAGGWRLYAESPKALVARIEAYWRIARAERGCF
;
A
#
# COMPACT_ATOMS: atom_id res chain seq x y z
N MET A 1 -7.74 25.82 -5.39
CA MET A 1 -7.02 24.53 -5.19
C MET A 1 -6.31 24.06 -6.46
N LEU A 2 -6.97 24.01 -7.63
CA LEU A 2 -6.35 23.62 -8.92
C LEU A 2 -5.23 24.56 -9.42
N LEU A 3 -5.34 25.88 -9.17
CA LEU A 3 -4.27 26.85 -9.50
C LEU A 3 -2.98 26.60 -8.72
N ARG A 4 -3.06 26.29 -7.42
CA ARG A 4 -1.89 25.95 -6.59
C ARG A 4 -1.21 24.65 -7.01
N LEU A 5 -1.97 23.64 -7.46
CA LEU A 5 -1.40 22.40 -8.00
C LEU A 5 -0.66 22.63 -9.33
N ARG A 6 -1.16 23.52 -10.20
CA ARG A 6 -0.46 23.92 -11.44
C ARG A 6 0.81 24.74 -11.16
N GLU A 7 0.76 25.67 -10.22
CA GLU A 7 1.96 26.43 -9.77
C GLU A 7 3.03 25.52 -9.16
N LEU A 8 2.63 24.51 -8.39
CA LEU A 8 3.56 23.50 -7.86
C LEU A 8 4.11 22.59 -8.95
N ALA A 9 3.33 22.26 -9.98
CA ALA A 9 3.79 21.45 -11.11
C ALA A 9 4.91 22.14 -11.92
N VAL A 10 4.86 23.47 -12.07
CA VAL A 10 5.91 24.26 -12.74
C VAL A 10 7.26 24.19 -12.00
N ARG A 11 7.23 23.96 -10.67
CA ARG A 11 8.44 23.89 -9.84
C ARG A 11 9.08 22.51 -9.78
N VAL A 12 8.47 21.49 -10.39
CA VAL A 12 8.96 20.10 -10.33
C VAL A 12 10.35 19.98 -10.97
N ASP A 13 10.61 20.76 -12.03
CA ASP A 13 11.90 20.76 -12.71
C ASP A 13 13.03 21.32 -11.83
N ASP A 14 12.71 22.20 -10.89
CA ASP A 14 13.67 22.84 -9.97
C ASP A 14 13.83 22.10 -8.64
N TRP A 15 13.19 20.94 -8.47
CA TRP A 15 13.29 20.20 -7.21
C TRP A 15 14.73 19.70 -7.02
N PRO A 16 15.35 19.97 -5.86
CA PRO A 16 16.66 19.42 -5.53
C PRO A 16 16.49 17.92 -5.30
N LEU A 17 16.76 17.14 -6.35
CA LEU A 17 16.73 15.69 -6.32
C LEU A 17 18.15 15.16 -6.24
N ASP A 18 18.47 14.48 -5.14
CA ASP A 18 19.75 13.81 -4.96
C ASP A 18 19.80 12.51 -5.78
N GLY A 19 20.26 12.61 -7.03
CA GLY A 19 20.50 11.48 -7.91
C GLY A 19 20.03 11.71 -9.35
N LYS A 20 20.20 10.70 -10.20
CA LYS A 20 19.75 10.73 -11.60
C LYS A 20 19.17 9.39 -12.01
N GLY A 21 18.16 9.42 -12.88
CA GLY A 21 17.55 8.21 -13.46
C GLY A 21 16.99 7.28 -12.39
N PHE A 22 17.22 5.98 -12.52
CA PHE A 22 16.67 4.98 -11.60
C PHE A 22 17.18 5.11 -10.15
N ALA A 23 18.38 5.66 -9.94
CA ALA A 23 18.95 5.84 -8.59
C ALA A 23 18.05 6.71 -7.69
N LEU A 24 17.25 7.61 -8.27
CA LEU A 24 16.24 8.41 -7.55
C LEU A 24 15.11 7.56 -6.95
N LEU A 25 14.80 6.42 -7.57
CA LEU A 25 13.70 5.53 -7.17
C LEU A 25 14.19 4.33 -6.36
N GLU A 26 15.41 3.87 -6.64
CA GLU A 26 15.99 2.64 -6.10
C GLU A 26 15.90 2.56 -4.57
N ALA A 27 16.38 3.61 -3.89
CA ALA A 27 16.42 3.64 -2.42
C ALA A 27 15.02 3.64 -1.80
N GLY A 28 14.07 4.38 -2.38
CA GLY A 28 12.69 4.45 -1.90
C GLY A 28 11.93 3.15 -2.12
N LEU A 29 12.06 2.57 -3.32
CA LEU A 29 11.45 1.30 -3.70
C LEU A 29 11.94 0.15 -2.81
N GLY A 30 13.27 0.01 -2.66
CA GLY A 30 13.88 -1.06 -1.87
C GLY A 30 13.57 -0.94 -0.37
N ARG A 31 13.60 0.29 0.17
CA ARG A 31 13.30 0.56 1.58
C ARG A 31 11.85 0.26 1.92
N SER A 32 10.90 0.88 1.21
CA SER A 32 9.47 0.69 1.49
C SER A 32 9.01 -0.76 1.29
N TYR A 33 9.61 -1.48 0.34
CA TYR A 33 9.33 -2.91 0.18
C TYR A 33 9.89 -3.73 1.34
N ARG A 34 11.12 -3.46 1.79
CA ARG A 34 11.72 -4.13 2.96
C ARG A 34 10.92 -3.88 4.23
N GLU A 35 10.49 -2.64 4.45
CA GLU A 35 9.63 -2.25 5.57
C GLU A 35 8.28 -2.95 5.48
N GLY A 36 7.64 -2.97 4.31
CA GLY A 36 6.40 -3.71 4.09
C GLY A 36 6.52 -5.22 4.38
N ARG A 37 7.65 -5.85 4.03
CA ARG A 37 7.95 -7.26 4.41
C ARG A 37 8.05 -7.45 5.92
N ARG A 38 8.74 -6.52 6.60
CA ARG A 38 8.90 -6.55 8.06
C ARG A 38 7.55 -6.35 8.75
N ASP A 39 6.75 -5.41 8.27
CA ASP A 39 5.49 -5.03 8.87
C ASP A 39 4.42 -6.12 8.63
N LEU A 40 4.43 -6.80 7.48
CA LEU A 40 3.71 -8.06 7.28
C LEU A 40 4.08 -9.10 8.33
N ALA A 41 5.39 -9.37 8.50
CA ALA A 41 5.83 -10.36 9.48
C ALA A 41 5.47 -9.96 10.93
N ARG A 42 5.42 -8.67 11.23
CA ARG A 42 4.96 -8.15 12.54
C ARG A 42 3.46 -8.37 12.71
N ALA A 43 2.65 -7.89 11.77
CA ALA A 43 1.20 -8.03 11.77
C ALA A 43 0.74 -9.50 11.80
N GLN A 44 1.52 -10.41 11.21
CA GLN A 44 1.20 -11.84 11.24
C GLN A 44 1.43 -12.48 12.62
N ARG A 45 2.41 -11.99 13.40
CA ARG A 45 2.64 -12.45 14.78
C ARG A 45 1.69 -11.80 15.77
N GLU A 46 1.36 -10.53 15.51
CA GLU A 46 0.53 -9.69 16.37
C GLU A 46 -0.34 -8.79 15.48
N PRO A 47 -1.55 -9.25 15.09
CA PRO A 47 -2.45 -8.53 14.18
C PRO A 47 -3.21 -7.42 14.91
N SER A 48 -2.51 -6.54 15.62
CA SER A 48 -3.11 -5.36 16.23
C SER A 48 -3.46 -4.30 15.18
N ASP A 49 -4.45 -3.46 15.50
CA ASP A 49 -4.88 -2.36 14.62
C ASP A 49 -3.70 -1.48 14.17
N GLU A 50 -2.77 -1.21 15.08
CA GLU A 50 -1.57 -0.42 14.80
C GLU A 50 -0.62 -1.15 13.83
N CYS A 51 -0.41 -2.45 14.02
CA CYS A 51 0.43 -3.26 13.11
C CYS A 51 -0.16 -3.33 11.70
N LEU A 52 -1.47 -3.56 11.59
CA LEU A 52 -2.19 -3.62 10.31
C LEU A 52 -2.20 -2.25 9.62
N HIS A 53 -2.39 -1.16 10.39
CA HIS A 53 -2.38 0.20 9.88
C HIS A 53 -0.99 0.63 9.38
N GLU A 54 0.08 0.34 10.13
CA GLU A 54 1.46 0.60 9.67
C GLU A 54 1.81 -0.20 8.42
N TRP A 55 1.39 -1.47 8.36
CA TRP A 55 1.60 -2.28 7.17
C TRP A 55 0.87 -1.69 5.95
N ARG A 56 -0.37 -1.21 6.13
CA ARG A 56 -1.14 -0.54 5.07
C ARG A 56 -0.42 0.68 4.49
N LYS A 57 0.26 1.49 5.31
CA LYS A 57 1.06 2.62 4.82
C LYS A 57 2.12 2.15 3.83
N ARG A 58 2.84 1.07 4.15
CA ARG A 58 3.87 0.50 3.27
C ARG A 58 3.31 -0.13 2.00
N VAL A 59 2.12 -0.74 2.07
CA VAL A 59 1.42 -1.23 0.87
C VAL A 59 1.07 -0.06 -0.05
N LYS A 60 0.59 1.07 0.50
CA LYS A 60 0.30 2.28 -0.28
C LYS A 60 1.56 2.86 -0.92
N ASP A 61 2.68 2.93 -0.19
CA ASP A 61 3.97 3.37 -0.75
C ASP A 61 4.34 2.53 -1.98
N GLN A 62 4.23 1.20 -1.87
CA GLN A 62 4.50 0.29 -2.98
C GLN A 62 3.53 0.45 -4.15
N TRP A 63 2.26 0.75 -3.87
CA TRP A 63 1.26 1.02 -4.90
C TRP A 63 1.59 2.29 -5.69
N TYR A 64 1.97 3.37 -5.02
CA TYR A 64 2.40 4.60 -5.69
C TYR A 64 3.68 4.43 -6.51
N HIS A 65 4.69 3.73 -5.96
CA HIS A 65 5.89 3.39 -6.74
C HIS A 65 5.54 2.57 -8.00
N SER A 66 4.62 1.62 -7.88
CA SER A 66 4.21 0.77 -9.01
C SER A 66 3.44 1.57 -10.08
N GLN A 67 2.63 2.54 -9.68
CA GLN A 67 1.95 3.45 -10.61
C GLN A 67 2.95 4.36 -11.34
N LEU A 68 3.94 4.90 -10.63
CA LEU A 68 4.99 5.73 -11.23
C LEU A 68 5.82 4.96 -12.25
N LEU A 69 6.07 3.67 -12.00
CA LEU A 69 6.86 2.79 -12.86
C LEU A 69 6.03 2.09 -13.94
N ALA A 70 4.70 2.16 -13.89
CA ALA A 70 3.81 1.51 -14.85
C ALA A 70 4.17 1.79 -16.33
N PRO A 71 4.59 3.01 -16.72
CA PRO A 71 4.98 3.28 -18.09
C PRO A 71 6.22 2.49 -18.57
N CYS A 72 7.00 1.88 -17.68
CA CYS A 72 8.17 1.05 -18.07
C CYS A 72 7.75 -0.33 -18.61
N TRP A 73 6.67 -0.90 -18.08
CA TRP A 73 6.08 -2.14 -18.57
C TRP A 73 4.63 -2.22 -18.10
N PRO A 74 3.67 -1.71 -18.88
CA PRO A 74 2.27 -1.60 -18.45
C PRO A 74 1.68 -2.94 -18.00
N GLY A 75 1.82 -4.01 -18.78
CA GLY A 75 1.24 -5.31 -18.44
C GLY A 75 1.72 -5.90 -17.10
N MET A 76 3.02 -5.79 -16.79
CA MET A 76 3.58 -6.28 -15.52
C MET A 76 3.09 -5.42 -14.35
N PHE A 77 3.18 -4.10 -14.49
CA PHE A 77 2.85 -3.19 -13.40
C PHE A 77 1.35 -3.08 -13.16
N ASP A 78 0.50 -3.25 -14.16
CA ASP A 78 -0.96 -3.32 -13.98
C ASP A 78 -1.36 -4.48 -13.07
N CYS A 79 -0.77 -5.65 -13.28
CA CYS A 79 -1.02 -6.81 -12.43
C CYS A 79 -0.56 -6.53 -10.99
N ARG A 80 0.63 -5.96 -10.82
CA ARG A 80 1.16 -5.59 -9.50
C ARG A 80 0.30 -4.54 -8.81
N CYS A 81 -0.12 -3.51 -9.53
CA CYS A 81 -0.98 -2.43 -9.04
C CYS A 81 -2.34 -2.96 -8.58
N ARG A 82 -2.98 -3.86 -9.34
CA ARG A 82 -4.24 -4.50 -8.92
C ARG A 82 -4.08 -5.29 -7.62
N LEU A 83 -3.00 -6.05 -7.49
CA LEU A 83 -2.73 -6.81 -6.27
C LEU A 83 -2.48 -5.90 -5.05
N LEU A 84 -1.65 -4.86 -5.23
CA LEU A 84 -1.39 -3.86 -4.20
C LEU A 84 -2.64 -3.08 -3.80
N LYS A 85 -3.48 -2.70 -4.77
CA LYS A 85 -4.74 -1.99 -4.53
C LYS A 85 -5.69 -2.86 -3.70
N ARG A 86 -5.91 -4.11 -4.11
CA ARG A 86 -6.73 -5.05 -3.35
C ARG A 86 -6.24 -5.22 -1.92
N LEU A 87 -4.93 -5.39 -1.72
CA LEU A 87 -4.34 -5.48 -0.38
C LEU A 87 -4.55 -4.20 0.44
N ALA A 88 -4.38 -3.03 -0.17
CA ALA A 88 -4.58 -1.75 0.50
C ALA A 88 -6.06 -1.48 0.86
N ASP A 89 -6.97 -2.03 0.08
CA ASP A 89 -8.42 -1.99 0.30
C ASP A 89 -8.81 -2.93 1.43
N ASP A 90 -8.37 -4.20 1.41
CA ASP A 90 -8.65 -5.15 2.50
C ASP A 90 -8.17 -4.60 3.86
N LEU A 91 -6.94 -4.04 3.91
CA LEU A 91 -6.41 -3.38 5.11
C LEU A 91 -7.11 -2.06 5.44
N GLY A 92 -7.70 -1.39 4.45
CA GLY A 92 -8.45 -0.15 4.64
C GLY A 92 -9.79 -0.42 5.31
N ASP A 93 -10.53 -1.36 4.75
CA ASP A 93 -11.82 -1.78 5.27
C ASP A 93 -11.69 -2.38 6.69
N ASP A 94 -10.63 -3.15 6.97
CA ASP A 94 -10.35 -3.63 8.33
C ASP A 94 -10.13 -2.48 9.32
N HIS A 95 -9.36 -1.45 8.92
CA HIS A 95 -9.10 -0.29 9.75
C HIS A 95 -10.38 0.53 10.02
N ASP A 96 -11.20 0.73 8.99
CA ASP A 96 -12.47 1.45 9.13
C ASP A 96 -13.43 0.70 10.08
N LEU A 97 -13.45 -0.63 10.01
CA LEU A 97 -14.20 -1.48 10.94
C LEU A 97 -13.64 -1.44 12.36
N ALA A 98 -12.31 -1.40 12.53
CA ALA A 98 -11.68 -1.22 13.84
C ALA A 98 -12.09 0.13 14.48
N MET A 99 -12.13 1.19 13.68
CA MET A 99 -12.60 2.51 14.12
C MET A 99 -14.09 2.49 14.48
N MET A 100 -14.92 1.79 13.71
CA MET A 100 -16.34 1.61 14.03
C MET A 100 -16.54 0.81 15.31
N HIS A 101 -15.73 -0.24 15.54
CA HIS A 101 -15.76 -1.01 16.79
C HIS A 101 -15.44 -0.13 18.00
N ARG A 102 -14.38 0.70 17.91
CA ARG A 102 -14.05 1.64 18.98
C ARG A 102 -15.16 2.65 19.23
N LEU A 103 -15.81 3.16 18.17
CA LEU A 103 -16.93 4.08 18.32
C LEU A 103 -18.13 3.40 19.01
N LEU A 104 -18.37 2.12 18.75
CA LEU A 104 -19.40 1.34 19.42
C LEU A 104 -19.12 1.16 20.92
N GLU A 105 -17.86 1.00 21.30
CA GLU A 105 -17.44 0.93 22.71
C GLU A 105 -17.54 2.28 23.43
N THR A 106 -17.15 3.38 22.77
CA THR A 106 -17.10 4.71 23.41
C THR A 106 -18.41 5.48 23.34
N GLU A 107 -19.21 5.27 22.30
CA GLU A 107 -20.46 5.99 22.02
C GLU A 107 -21.61 5.03 21.62
N PRO A 108 -21.95 4.03 22.46
CA PRO A 108 -22.94 3.00 22.13
C PRO A 108 -24.33 3.56 21.80
N ALA A 109 -24.68 4.74 22.34
CA ALA A 109 -25.94 5.42 22.07
C ALA A 109 -26.15 5.77 20.59
N LEU A 110 -25.08 5.88 19.79
CA LEU A 110 -25.17 6.10 18.34
C LEU A 110 -25.70 4.89 17.58
N PHE A 111 -25.64 3.70 18.19
CA PHE A 111 -25.95 2.41 17.55
C PHE A 111 -27.26 1.78 18.09
N GLY A 112 -27.87 2.39 19.11
CA GLY A 112 -29.15 2.00 19.67
C GLY A 112 -29.05 1.11 20.90
N GLU A 113 -29.97 0.14 21.01
CA GLU A 113 -30.07 -0.73 22.18
C GLU A 113 -28.87 -1.68 22.31
N PRO A 114 -28.51 -2.12 23.54
CA PRO A 114 -27.34 -2.98 23.79
C PRO A 114 -27.28 -4.24 22.91
N ALA A 115 -28.43 -4.91 22.68
CA ALA A 115 -28.50 -6.09 21.83
C ALA A 115 -28.14 -5.81 20.35
N THR A 116 -28.39 -4.59 19.87
CA THR A 116 -27.97 -4.16 18.53
C THR A 116 -26.47 -3.94 18.48
N CYS A 117 -25.90 -3.30 19.51
CA CYS A 117 -24.46 -3.09 19.64
C CYS A 117 -23.70 -4.43 19.65
N GLU A 118 -24.14 -5.41 20.45
CA GLU A 118 -23.54 -6.75 20.49
C GLU A 118 -23.56 -7.46 19.13
N ARG A 119 -24.69 -7.35 18.41
CA ARG A 119 -24.82 -7.92 17.06
C ARG A 119 -23.88 -7.24 16.07
N ILE A 120 -23.76 -5.91 16.11
CA ILE A 120 -22.84 -5.17 15.25
C ILE A 120 -21.39 -5.54 15.56
N ALA A 121 -21.01 -5.59 16.84
CA ALA A 121 -19.66 -5.98 17.25
C ALA A 121 -19.30 -7.38 16.70
N SER A 122 -20.20 -8.36 16.85
CA SER A 122 -20.00 -9.72 16.32
C SER A 122 -19.82 -9.74 14.79
N LEU A 123 -20.60 -8.93 14.05
CA LEU A 123 -20.47 -8.82 12.59
C LEU A 123 -19.17 -8.14 12.17
N ILE A 124 -18.74 -7.12 12.92
CA ILE A 124 -17.46 -6.45 12.71
C ILE A 124 -16.32 -7.45 12.86
N GLU A 125 -16.28 -8.20 13.97
CA GLU A 125 -15.23 -9.18 14.24
C GLU A 125 -15.12 -10.22 13.13
N ALA A 126 -16.25 -10.80 12.72
CA ALA A 126 -16.29 -11.78 11.63
C ALA A 126 -15.74 -11.20 10.32
N ARG A 127 -16.17 -9.99 9.95
CA ARG A 127 -15.74 -9.34 8.71
C ARG A 127 -14.26 -8.96 8.74
N ARG A 128 -13.77 -8.46 9.88
CA ARG A 128 -12.36 -8.14 10.07
C ARG A 128 -11.49 -9.39 9.91
N ALA A 129 -11.89 -10.53 10.46
CA ALA A 129 -11.17 -11.78 10.31
C ALA A 129 -11.04 -12.20 8.82
N GLU A 130 -12.11 -12.06 8.02
CA GLU A 130 -12.08 -12.34 6.58
C GLU A 130 -11.12 -11.41 5.82
N LEU A 131 -11.18 -10.10 6.10
CA LEU A 131 -10.36 -9.08 5.47
C LEU A 131 -8.88 -9.31 5.80
N GLN A 132 -8.56 -9.57 7.05
CA GLN A 132 -7.20 -9.87 7.49
C GLN A 132 -6.66 -11.14 6.84
N ALA A 133 -7.46 -12.21 6.76
CA ALA A 133 -7.06 -13.44 6.08
C ALA A 133 -6.77 -13.21 4.57
N SER A 134 -7.61 -12.44 3.89
CA SER A 134 -7.37 -12.04 2.49
C SER A 134 -6.10 -11.19 2.36
N ALA A 135 -5.93 -10.21 3.24
CA ALA A 135 -4.77 -9.33 3.26
C ALA A 135 -3.47 -10.12 3.46
N PHE A 136 -3.40 -11.03 4.43
CA PHE A 136 -2.20 -11.86 4.65
C PHE A 136 -1.88 -12.74 3.45
N ALA A 137 -2.89 -13.39 2.84
CA ALA A 137 -2.70 -14.18 1.65
C ALA A 137 -2.20 -13.35 0.44
N GLY A 138 -2.69 -12.12 0.29
CA GLY A 138 -2.19 -11.16 -0.70
C GLY A 138 -0.76 -10.70 -0.41
N GLY A 139 -0.47 -10.42 0.87
CA GLY A 139 0.84 -10.03 1.38
C GLY A 139 1.91 -11.06 1.09
N TRP A 140 1.68 -12.33 1.40
CA TRP A 140 2.67 -13.39 1.14
C TRP A 140 3.04 -13.49 -0.34
N ARG A 141 2.06 -13.35 -1.25
CA ARG A 141 2.30 -13.35 -2.69
C ARG A 141 3.07 -12.10 -3.14
N LEU A 142 2.69 -10.93 -2.64
CA LEU A 142 3.34 -9.65 -2.96
C LEU A 142 4.81 -9.65 -2.55
N TYR A 143 5.09 -10.21 -1.38
CA TYR A 143 6.36 -10.11 -0.66
C TYR A 143 7.29 -11.33 -0.79
N ALA A 144 6.95 -12.24 -1.72
CA ALA A 144 7.64 -13.52 -1.92
C ALA A 144 9.12 -13.35 -2.33
N GLU A 145 9.43 -12.36 -3.16
CA GLU A 145 10.81 -12.08 -3.58
C GLU A 145 11.55 -11.19 -2.55
N SER A 146 12.88 -11.27 -2.55
CA SER A 146 13.71 -10.39 -1.71
C SER A 146 13.69 -8.93 -2.21
N PRO A 147 13.95 -7.93 -1.35
CA PRO A 147 14.02 -6.53 -1.78
C PRO A 147 15.04 -6.28 -2.88
N LYS A 148 16.21 -6.95 -2.82
CA LYS A 148 17.26 -6.82 -3.84
C LYS A 148 16.79 -7.38 -5.20
N ALA A 149 16.09 -8.51 -5.20
CA ALA A 149 15.56 -9.13 -6.42
C ALA A 149 14.49 -8.24 -7.08
N LEU A 150 13.55 -7.71 -6.28
CA LEU A 150 12.53 -6.78 -6.78
C LEU A 150 13.16 -5.56 -7.45
N VAL A 151 14.09 -4.90 -6.77
CA VAL A 151 14.74 -3.68 -7.25
C VAL A 151 15.49 -3.95 -8.55
N ALA A 152 16.30 -5.02 -8.60
CA ALA A 152 17.05 -5.38 -9.81
C ALA A 152 16.12 -5.67 -11.00
N ARG A 153 15.00 -6.38 -10.77
CA ARG A 153 14.01 -6.67 -11.81
C ARG A 153 13.35 -5.41 -12.35
N ILE A 154 12.92 -4.52 -11.46
CA ILE A 154 12.30 -3.25 -11.84
C ILE A 154 13.29 -2.34 -12.58
N GLU A 155 14.54 -2.30 -12.13
CA GLU A 155 15.59 -1.52 -12.78
C GLU A 155 15.83 -2.01 -14.22
N ALA A 156 15.84 -3.33 -14.44
CA ALA A 156 15.96 -3.90 -15.77
C ALA A 156 14.82 -3.43 -16.70
N TYR A 157 13.58 -3.46 -16.23
CA TYR A 157 12.42 -2.95 -17.00
C TYR A 157 12.54 -1.46 -17.29
N TRP A 158 12.98 -0.68 -16.30
CA TRP A 158 13.19 0.75 -16.47
C TRP A 158 14.27 1.06 -17.52
N ARG A 159 15.40 0.33 -17.50
CA ARG A 159 16.48 0.50 -18.49
C ARG A 159 16.01 0.18 -19.91
N ILE A 160 15.28 -0.91 -20.09
CA ILE A 160 14.72 -1.32 -21.39
C ILE A 160 13.77 -0.23 -21.91
N ALA A 161 12.78 0.16 -21.11
CA ALA A 161 11.82 1.18 -21.50
C ALA A 161 12.47 2.54 -21.81
N ARG A 162 13.54 2.89 -21.10
CA ARG A 162 14.30 4.12 -21.38
C ARG A 162 15.07 4.02 -22.71
N ALA A 163 15.63 2.87 -23.04
CA ALA A 163 16.30 2.64 -24.33
C ALA A 163 15.29 2.70 -25.49
N GLU A 164 14.11 2.10 -25.33
CA GLU A 164 13.02 2.15 -26.33
C GLU A 164 12.51 3.57 -26.56
N ARG A 165 12.39 4.38 -25.49
CA ARG A 165 11.96 5.79 -25.58
C ARG A 165 13.05 6.75 -26.08
N GLY A 166 14.32 6.39 -25.91
CA GLY A 166 15.47 7.16 -26.41
C GLY A 166 15.84 6.85 -27.87
N CYS A 167 15.09 5.98 -28.54
CA CYS A 167 15.24 5.63 -29.95
C CYS A 167 14.26 6.39 -30.88
N PHE A 168 13.68 7.50 -30.42
CA PHE A 168 12.91 8.45 -31.24
C PHE A 168 13.45 9.87 -31.05
#